data_AF-M0LBC1-F1
#
_entry.id   AF-M0LBC1-F1
#
_cell.length_a   1.000
_cell.length_b   1.000
_cell.length_c   1.000
_cell.angle_alpha   90.00
_cell.angle_beta   90.00
_cell.angle_gamma   90.00
#
_symmetry.space_group_name_H-M   'P 1'
#
loop_
_entity.id
_entity.type
_entity.pdbx_description
1 polymer ?
#
loop_
_entity_poly.entity_id
_entity_poly.type
_entity_poly.pdbx_seq_one_letter_code
_entity_poly.pdbx_strand_id
1 'polypeptide(L)'
;MNTYVRIVVALLLGAFTFAVTTLVVTAGFEPGIEFSLLIGLPVGVSAGLTALFAGYVLLWHRDQAAVGEVPDRVVRLRLAALATIADFFVVTVAGVILYTLADGSMGIGLLVAGLPVTLPLAAVVGYLAAGGSHRGQGGPRTQ
;
A
#
# COMPACT_ATOMS: atom_id res chain seq x y z
N MET A 1 6.60 1.86 -21.36
CA MET A 1 6.41 0.41 -21.53
C MET A 1 5.01 0.13 -22.10
N ASN A 2 4.77 -0.99 -22.79
CA ASN A 2 3.40 -1.35 -23.18
C ASN A 2 2.54 -1.61 -21.93
N THR A 3 1.29 -1.11 -21.91
CA THR A 3 0.34 -1.28 -20.81
C THR A 3 0.17 -2.74 -20.40
N TYR A 4 0.13 -3.68 -21.35
CA TYR A 4 0.01 -5.11 -21.03
C TYR A 4 1.22 -5.64 -20.25
N VAL A 5 2.44 -5.27 -20.66
CA VAL A 5 3.67 -5.65 -19.96
C VAL A 5 3.66 -5.07 -18.54
N ARG A 6 3.20 -3.82 -18.37
CA ARG A 6 3.07 -3.20 -17.06
C ARG A 6 2.10 -3.96 -16.14
N ILE A 7 0.95 -4.35 -16.68
CA ILE A 7 -0.05 -5.14 -15.93
C ILE A 7 0.54 -6.47 -15.51
N VAL A 8 1.21 -7.19 -16.43
CA VAL A 8 1.82 -8.49 -16.13
C VAL A 8 2.91 -8.34 -15.07
N VAL A 9 3.79 -7.36 -15.18
CA VAL A 9 4.84 -7.11 -14.18
C VAL A 9 4.25 -6.75 -12.81
N ALA A 10 3.23 -5.88 -12.77
CA ALA A 10 2.56 -5.51 -11.52
C ALA A 10 1.82 -6.70 -10.89
N LEU A 11 1.19 -7.55 -11.72
CA LEU A 11 0.51 -8.76 -11.27
C LEU A 11 1.50 -9.76 -10.68
N LEU A 12 2.63 -10.01 -11.36
CA LEU A 12 3.69 -10.88 -10.86
C LEU A 12 4.28 -10.36 -9.55
N LEU A 13 4.51 -9.04 -9.46
CA LEU A 13 4.97 -8.41 -8.23
C LEU A 13 3.97 -8.58 -7.09
N GLY A 14 2.67 -8.33 -7.35
CA GLY A 14 1.61 -8.54 -6.37
C GLY A 14 1.51 -9.99 -5.90
N ALA A 15 1.53 -10.95 -6.83
CA ALA A 15 1.49 -12.38 -6.51
C ALA A 15 2.72 -12.82 -5.70
N PHE A 16 3.92 -12.33 -6.06
CA PHE A 16 5.14 -12.61 -5.33
C PHE A 16 5.09 -12.05 -3.90
N THR A 17 4.72 -10.78 -3.74
CA THR A 17 4.59 -10.15 -2.42
C THR A 17 3.52 -10.83 -1.58
N PHE A 18 2.38 -11.23 -2.17
CA PHE A 18 1.37 -12.04 -1.50
C PHE A 18 1.95 -13.35 -0.95
N ALA A 19 2.62 -14.12 -1.81
CA ALA A 19 3.17 -15.42 -1.44
C ALA A 19 4.24 -15.29 -0.34
N VAL A 20 5.21 -14.39 -0.52
CA VAL A 20 6.28 -14.14 0.45
C VAL A 20 5.72 -13.65 1.78
N THR A 21 4.82 -12.67 1.76
CA THR A 21 4.26 -12.11 3.00
C THR A 21 3.44 -13.14 3.74
N THR A 22 2.58 -13.90 3.04
CA THR A 22 1.81 -14.99 3.64
C THR A 22 2.76 -15.99 4.31
N LEU A 23 3.79 -16.46 3.59
CA LEU A 23 4.75 -17.43 4.13
C LEU A 23 5.51 -16.89 5.35
N VAL A 24 6.01 -15.65 5.29
CA VAL A 24 6.78 -15.03 6.38
C VAL A 24 5.90 -14.81 7.60
N VAL A 25 4.69 -14.29 7.42
CA VAL A 25 3.74 -14.09 8.52
C VAL A 25 3.35 -15.46 9.09
N THR A 26 2.91 -16.40 8.27
CA THR A 26 2.55 -17.75 8.72
C THR A 26 3.67 -18.41 9.54
N ALA A 27 4.92 -18.36 9.04
CA ALA A 27 6.08 -18.90 9.75
C ALA A 27 6.39 -18.14 11.06
N GLY A 28 6.16 -16.83 11.10
CA GLY A 28 6.39 -16.00 12.29
C GLY A 28 5.43 -16.28 13.45
N PHE A 29 4.29 -16.94 13.21
CA PHE A 29 3.28 -17.25 14.21
C PHE A 29 3.23 -18.76 14.60
N GLU A 30 4.16 -19.59 14.13
CA GLU A 30 4.27 -20.99 14.60
C GLU A 30 4.74 -21.07 16.08
N PRO A 31 4.14 -21.97 16.91
CA PRO A 31 3.37 -23.16 16.55
C PRO A 31 1.84 -22.98 16.49
N GLY A 32 1.30 -21.76 16.51
CA GLY A 32 -0.14 -21.48 16.48
C GLY A 32 -0.77 -21.65 15.09
N ILE A 33 -0.80 -22.87 14.55
CA ILE A 33 -1.24 -23.19 13.18
C ILE A 33 -2.65 -22.65 12.88
N GLU A 34 -3.51 -22.65 13.88
CA GLU A 34 -4.90 -22.15 13.82
C GLU A 34 -5.01 -20.63 13.61
N PHE A 35 -4.02 -19.85 14.05
CA PHE A 35 -3.94 -18.40 13.81
C PHE A 35 -3.12 -18.04 12.58
N SER A 36 -2.26 -18.97 12.16
CA SER A 36 -1.24 -18.74 11.13
C SER A 36 -1.85 -18.39 9.76
N LEU A 37 -2.86 -19.14 9.31
CA LEU A 37 -3.62 -18.80 8.09
C LEU A 37 -4.62 -17.66 8.31
N LEU A 38 -5.20 -17.54 9.51
CA LEU A 38 -6.17 -16.51 9.86
C LEU A 38 -5.55 -15.10 9.76
N ILE A 39 -4.27 -14.96 10.09
CA ILE A 39 -3.53 -13.69 10.03
C ILE A 39 -2.71 -13.61 8.74
N GLY A 40 -2.01 -14.68 8.38
CA GLY A 40 -1.12 -14.71 7.22
C GLY A 40 -1.82 -14.43 5.91
N LEU A 41 -3.02 -14.99 5.71
CA LEU A 41 -3.76 -14.79 4.45
C LEU A 41 -4.28 -13.35 4.30
N PRO A 42 -4.98 -12.72 5.27
CA PRO A 42 -5.39 -11.32 5.13
C PRO A 42 -4.22 -10.37 4.94
N VAL A 43 -3.15 -10.51 5.75
CA VAL A 43 -1.96 -9.65 5.63
C VAL A 43 -1.28 -9.86 4.28
N GLY A 44 -1.17 -11.11 3.82
CA GLY A 44 -0.66 -11.45 2.50
C GLY A 44 -1.46 -10.82 1.37
N VAL A 45 -2.80 -10.90 1.42
CA VAL A 45 -3.70 -10.29 0.42
C VAL A 45 -3.50 -8.77 0.39
N SER A 46 -3.49 -8.12 1.55
CA SER A 46 -3.22 -6.69 1.68
C SER A 46 -1.86 -6.29 1.10
N ALA A 47 -0.81 -7.08 1.35
CA ALA A 47 0.52 -6.86 0.81
C ALA A 47 0.54 -7.01 -0.72
N GLY A 48 -0.08 -8.07 -1.25
CA GLY A 48 -0.15 -8.33 -2.68
C GLY A 48 -0.91 -7.26 -3.45
N LEU A 49 -2.06 -6.81 -2.93
CA LEU A 49 -2.85 -5.72 -3.52
C LEU A 49 -2.10 -4.39 -3.47
N THR A 50 -1.43 -4.09 -2.36
CA THR A 50 -0.59 -2.89 -2.20
C THR A 50 0.55 -2.90 -3.21
N ALA A 51 1.26 -4.02 -3.36
CA ALA A 51 2.35 -4.17 -4.31
C ALA A 51 1.88 -4.10 -5.77
N LEU A 52 0.72 -4.69 -6.09
CA LEU A 52 0.12 -4.61 -7.42
C LEU A 52 -0.24 -3.16 -7.77
N PHE A 53 -0.96 -2.48 -6.88
CA PHE A 53 -1.37 -1.09 -7.08
C PHE A 53 -0.16 -0.17 -7.21
N ALA A 54 0.76 -0.21 -6.23
CA ALA A 54 1.92 0.65 -6.23
C ALA A 54 2.87 0.34 -7.39
N GLY A 55 3.11 -0.93 -7.68
CA GLY A 55 3.95 -1.35 -8.81
C GLY A 55 3.42 -0.82 -10.14
N TYR A 56 2.12 -0.95 -10.39
CA TYR A 56 1.50 -0.41 -11.60
C TYR A 56 1.66 1.11 -11.70
N VAL A 57 1.36 1.83 -10.62
CA VAL A 57 1.39 3.30 -10.60
C VAL A 57 2.81 3.85 -10.71
N LEU A 58 3.78 3.26 -10.01
CA LEU A 58 5.17 3.71 -10.06
C LEU A 58 5.79 3.44 -11.44
N LEU A 59 5.48 2.31 -12.07
CA LEU A 59 5.90 2.03 -13.44
C LEU A 59 5.26 3.01 -14.44
N TRP A 60 3.98 3.32 -14.27
CA TRP A 60 3.31 4.34 -15.07
C TRP A 60 3.98 5.70 -14.91
N HIS A 61 4.25 6.13 -13.67
CA HIS A 61 4.90 7.40 -13.40
C HIS A 61 6.29 7.46 -14.04
N ARG A 62 7.08 6.38 -13.94
CA ARG A 62 8.39 6.28 -14.59
C ARG A 62 8.28 6.41 -16.11
N ASP A 63 7.31 5.74 -16.72
CA ASP A 63 7.08 5.82 -18.17
C ASP A 63 6.76 7.26 -18.60
N GLN A 64 5.88 7.96 -17.87
CA GLN A 64 5.52 9.36 -18.17
C GLN A 64 6.69 10.33 -17.93
N ALA A 65 7.43 10.14 -16.84
CA ALA A 65 8.62 10.95 -16.54
C ALA A 65 9.71 10.80 -17.61
N ALA A 66 9.83 9.63 -18.25
CA ALA A 66 10.75 9.41 -19.36
C ALA A 66 10.34 10.12 -20.65
N VAL A 67 9.04 10.41 -20.82
CA VAL A 67 8.48 11.14 -21.98
C VAL A 67 8.52 12.66 -21.76
N GLY A 68 8.76 13.11 -20.52
CA GLY A 68 9.02 14.52 -20.17
C GLY A 68 7.81 15.30 -19.69
N GLU A 69 6.59 14.83 -19.95
CA GLU A 69 5.35 15.41 -19.41
C GLU A 69 4.73 14.45 -18.40
N VAL A 70 4.68 14.86 -17.13
CA VAL A 70 4.01 14.09 -16.06
C VAL A 70 2.71 14.82 -15.70
N PRO A 71 1.53 14.29 -16.12
CA PRO A 71 0.26 14.88 -15.75
C PRO A 71 0.08 14.90 -14.23
N ASP A 72 -0.59 15.92 -13.69
CA ASP A 72 -0.89 16.04 -12.25
C ASP A 72 -1.52 14.77 -11.69
N ARG A 73 -2.45 14.16 -12.43
CA ARG A 73 -3.09 12.90 -12.05
C ARG A 73 -2.09 11.79 -11.74
N VAL A 74 -1.00 11.71 -12.50
CA VAL A 74 0.06 10.70 -12.33
C VAL A 74 0.88 10.98 -11.07
N VAL A 75 1.14 12.25 -10.76
CA VAL A 75 1.79 12.67 -9.50
C VAL A 75 0.89 12.32 -8.30
N ARG A 76 -0.41 12.62 -8.38
CA ARG A 76 -1.36 12.30 -7.30
C ARG A 76 -1.46 10.80 -7.05
N LEU A 77 -1.53 10.00 -8.11
CA LEU A 77 -1.52 8.54 -8.00
C LEU A 77 -0.21 8.04 -7.39
N ARG A 78 0.94 8.59 -7.76
CA ARG A 78 2.22 8.23 -7.14
C ARG A 78 2.22 8.49 -5.64
N LEU A 79 1.71 9.63 -5.19
CA LEU A 79 1.59 9.92 -3.76
C LEU A 79 0.59 9.00 -3.06
N ALA A 80 -0.53 8.65 -3.70
CA ALA A 80 -1.44 7.63 -3.20
C ALA A 80 -0.75 6.27 -3.03
N ALA A 81 0.02 5.82 -4.03
CA ALA A 81 0.78 4.57 -3.98
C ALA A 81 1.82 4.56 -2.85
N LEU A 82 2.56 5.66 -2.68
CA LEU A 82 3.53 5.78 -1.59
C LEU A 82 2.85 5.80 -0.22
N ALA A 83 1.71 6.49 -0.09
CA ALA A 83 0.92 6.50 1.14
C ALA A 83 0.40 5.10 1.48
N THR A 84 -0.08 4.32 0.50
CA THR A 84 -0.51 2.93 0.74
C THR A 84 0.64 2.03 1.19
N ILE A 85 1.83 2.19 0.61
CA ILE A 85 3.00 1.42 1.03
C ILE A 85 3.36 1.77 2.48
N ALA A 86 3.42 3.06 2.81
CA ALA A 86 3.75 3.52 4.14
C ALA A 86 2.72 3.04 5.17
N ASP A 87 1.42 3.18 4.88
CA ASP A 87 0.33 2.71 5.72
C ASP A 87 0.41 1.19 5.96
N PHE A 88 0.62 0.40 4.91
CA PHE A 88 0.79 -1.04 5.03
C PHE A 88 1.89 -1.41 6.05
N PHE A 89 3.07 -0.80 5.93
CA PHE A 89 4.18 -1.08 6.86
C PHE A 89 3.87 -0.61 8.28
N VAL A 90 3.33 0.59 8.45
CA VAL A 90 3.00 1.16 9.77
C VAL A 90 1.95 0.30 10.48
N VAL A 91 0.86 -0.03 9.81
CA VAL A 91 -0.24 -0.82 10.39
C VAL A 91 0.21 -2.25 10.66
N THR A 92 1.01 -2.84 9.77
CA THR A 92 1.55 -4.19 9.99
C THR A 92 2.48 -4.23 11.20
N VAL A 93 3.42 -3.29 11.31
CA VAL A 93 4.34 -3.20 12.44
C VAL A 93 3.58 -2.94 13.74
N ALA A 94 2.63 -2.00 13.73
CA ALA A 94 1.78 -1.72 14.89
C ALA A 94 0.97 -2.95 15.31
N GLY A 95 0.38 -3.68 14.35
CA GLY A 95 -0.39 -4.89 14.61
C GLY A 95 0.46 -6.00 15.24
N VAL A 96 1.67 -6.22 14.75
CA VAL A 96 2.62 -7.19 15.32
C VAL A 96 3.07 -6.77 16.73
N ILE A 97 3.35 -5.49 16.95
CA ILE A 97 3.72 -4.97 18.28
C ILE A 97 2.56 -5.15 19.27
N LEU A 98 1.33 -4.81 18.87
CA LEU A 98 0.15 -4.98 19.73
C LEU A 98 -0.11 -6.45 20.04
N TYR A 99 0.06 -7.34 19.05
CA TYR A 99 -0.07 -8.77 19.24
C TYR A 99 0.94 -9.31 20.27
N THR A 100 2.19 -8.84 20.21
CA THR A 100 3.28 -9.36 21.04
C THR A 100 3.36 -8.74 22.44
N LEU A 101 3.03 -7.44 22.57
CA LEU A 101 3.28 -6.67 23.80
C LEU A 101 2.03 -6.28 24.59
N ALA A 102 0.84 -6.30 23.98
CA ALA A 102 -0.39 -5.81 24.60
C ALA A 102 -1.46 -6.89 24.72
N ASP A 103 -2.18 -7.15 23.62
CA ASP A 103 -3.27 -8.11 23.55
C ASP A 103 -3.32 -8.70 22.14
N GLY A 104 -3.21 -10.03 22.07
CA GLY A 104 -3.26 -10.77 20.81
C GLY A 104 -4.52 -10.47 20.00
N SER A 105 -5.65 -10.24 20.65
CA SER A 105 -6.93 -9.94 19.98
C SER A 105 -6.91 -8.58 19.29
N MET A 106 -6.29 -7.57 19.90
CA MET A 106 -6.15 -6.22 19.31
C MET A 106 -5.20 -6.23 18.11
N GLY A 107 -4.07 -6.95 18.22
CA GLY A 107 -3.13 -7.11 17.12
C GLY A 107 -3.76 -7.82 15.92
N ILE A 108 -4.49 -8.92 16.15
CA ILE A 108 -5.23 -9.63 15.09
C ILE A 108 -6.29 -8.73 14.47
N GLY A 109 -7.08 -8.01 15.28
CA GLY A 109 -8.11 -7.10 14.78
C GLY A 109 -7.53 -6.02 13.86
N LEU A 110 -6.40 -5.43 14.24
CA LEU A 110 -5.72 -4.41 13.44
C LEU A 110 -5.17 -4.99 12.12
N LEU A 111 -4.58 -6.18 12.15
CA LEU A 111 -4.02 -6.81 10.95
C LEU A 111 -5.10 -7.33 9.99
N VAL A 112 -6.18 -7.93 10.51
CA VAL A 112 -7.19 -8.59 9.69
C VAL A 112 -8.28 -7.62 9.22
N ALA A 113 -8.74 -6.73 10.10
CA ALA A 113 -9.81 -5.78 9.79
C ALA A 113 -9.28 -4.36 9.51
N GLY A 114 -8.19 -3.95 10.17
CA GLY A 114 -7.60 -2.63 9.98
C GLY A 114 -6.98 -2.47 8.59
N LEU A 115 -6.09 -3.37 8.17
CA LEU A 115 -5.39 -3.27 6.87
C LEU A 115 -6.33 -3.10 5.67
N PRO A 116 -7.42 -3.89 5.50
CA PRO A 116 -8.34 -3.69 4.37
C PRO A 116 -9.02 -2.32 4.36
N VAL A 117 -9.14 -1.65 5.51
CA VAL A 117 -9.81 -0.36 5.67
C VAL A 117 -8.82 0.81 5.56
N THR A 118 -7.66 0.71 6.19
CA THR A 118 -6.66 1.79 6.21
C THR A 118 -5.99 1.98 4.86
N LEU A 119 -5.79 0.91 4.07
CA LEU A 119 -5.12 1.00 2.78
C LEU A 119 -5.89 1.87 1.77
N PRO A 120 -7.20 1.66 1.51
CA PRO A 120 -7.97 2.58 0.67
C PRO A 120 -7.97 4.01 1.22
N LEU A 121 -8.05 4.17 2.55
CA LEU A 121 -8.05 5.47 3.19
C LEU A 121 -6.71 6.21 2.96
N ALA A 122 -5.59 5.52 3.11
CA ALA A 122 -4.26 6.04 2.84
C ALA A 122 -4.09 6.41 1.36
N ALA A 123 -4.64 5.60 0.43
CA ALA A 123 -4.66 5.93 -0.99
C ALA A 123 -5.41 7.25 -1.25
N VAL A 124 -6.60 7.41 -0.65
CA VAL A 124 -7.41 8.62 -0.77
C VAL A 124 -6.68 9.82 -0.17
N VAL A 125 -6.13 9.69 1.04
CA VAL A 125 -5.36 10.76 1.71
C VAL A 125 -4.15 11.16 0.88
N GLY A 126 -3.37 10.21 0.37
CA GLY A 126 -2.21 10.48 -0.48
C GLY A 126 -2.60 11.15 -1.80
N TYR A 127 -3.72 10.73 -2.41
CA TYR A 127 -4.25 11.35 -3.63
C TYR A 127 -4.72 12.80 -3.40
N LEU A 128 -5.37 13.08 -2.27
CA LEU A 128 -5.89 14.40 -1.92
C LEU A 128 -4.77 15.36 -1.49
N ALA A 129 -3.79 14.90 -0.71
CA ALA A 129 -2.64 15.72 -0.28
C ALA A 129 -1.86 16.27 -1.47
N ALA A 130 -1.75 15.48 -2.53
CA ALA A 130 -1.13 15.87 -3.79
C ALA A 130 -1.92 16.98 -4.54
N GLY A 131 -3.23 17.08 -4.33
CA GLY A 131 -4.09 18.12 -4.92
C GLY A 131 -4.16 19.41 -4.11
N GLY A 132 -4.02 19.33 -2.79
CA GLY A 132 -4.04 20.49 -1.90
C GLY A 132 -2.83 21.42 -2.09
N SER A 133 -1.67 20.86 -2.44
CA SER A 133 -0.41 21.62 -2.60
C SER A 133 -0.46 22.67 -3.72
N HIS A 134 -1.38 22.57 -4.68
CA HIS A 134 -1.51 23.53 -5.78
C HIS A 134 -2.46 24.70 -5.47
N ARG A 135 -3.25 24.63 -4.39
CA ARG A 135 -4.19 25.71 -3.98
C ARG A 135 -3.58 26.75 -3.04
N GLY A 136 -2.36 26.53 -2.55
CA GLY A 136 -1.68 27.41 -1.59
C GLY A 136 -0.73 28.46 -2.17
N GLN A 137 -0.48 28.46 -3.49
CA GLN A 137 0.50 29.37 -4.14
C GLN A 137 -0.13 30.41 -5.08
N GLY A 138 -1.46 30.52 -5.13
CA GLY A 138 -2.15 31.63 -5.76
C GLY A 138 -2.29 32.80 -4.80
N GLY A 139 -1.20 33.51 -4.52
CA GLY A 139 -1.25 34.74 -3.72
C GLY A 139 -2.20 35.77 -4.34
N PRO A 140 -2.88 36.62 -3.54
CA PRO A 140 -3.73 37.67 -4.08
C PRO A 140 -2.86 38.63 -4.90
N ARG A 141 -3.13 38.71 -6.21
CA ARG A 141 -2.64 39.82 -7.03
C ARG A 141 -3.38 41.07 -6.57
N THR A 142 -2.76 41.86 -5.70
CA THR A 142 -3.19 43.23 -5.43
C THR A 142 -2.90 44.06 -6.67
N GLN A 143 -3.96 44.68 -7.20
CA GLN A 143 -3.95 45.72 -8.23
C GLN A 143 -3.08 46.91 -7.85
#